data_AF-A0A2H1W5S2-F1
#
_entry.id   AF-A0A2H1W5S2-F1
#
_cell.length_a   1.000
_cell.length_b   1.000
_cell.length_c   1.000
_cell.angle_alpha   90.00
_cell.angle_beta   90.00
_cell.angle_gamma   90.00
#
_symmetry.space_group_name_H-M   'P 1'
#
loop_
_entity.id
_entity.type
_entity.pdbx_description
1 polymer ?
#
loop_
_entity_poly.entity_id
_entity_poly.type
_entity_poly.pdbx_seq_one_letter_code
_entity_poly.pdbx_strand_id
1 'polypeptide(L)'
;MQFVMINLPFFTHGIETTRLTSSIHSGHFVNGNGTTWTTTSVIAGAGIAAPIFCYIADTYGRMSGVFLVSMIQGISLIPHFLLNKRNIYYVEIILHILAGISSGGLFTVLPIYLREVTTIRGFAVPLLVVMTTGGYLMKMVAVEVRLYVMLAMVMVQFLSILMMVESPSYLVMMRKYEYKLKKYHTNIINLMRKLVCLDVSLPHTLKLKGGTERILMKFGIRTGYELIWSRQKTVGPIPREGLKGKVYGKEIFGNITLRVLFHQKCAMLRWRGCVWLPPIIFIGTHSLALMGTASAKLCFLQGEMRAMNLCYLS
;
A
#
# COMPACT_ATOMS: atom_id res chain seq x y z
N MET A 1 15.73 -0.58 -16.81
CA MET A 1 16.00 0.61 -15.95
C MET A 1 15.02 0.74 -14.79
N GLN A 2 13.69 0.71 -15.01
CA GLN A 2 12.69 0.83 -13.92
C GLN A 2 12.92 -0.14 -12.76
N PHE A 3 13.33 -1.37 -13.04
CA PHE A 3 13.62 -2.36 -12.01
C PHE A 3 14.73 -1.93 -11.03
N VAL A 4 15.83 -1.35 -11.53
CA VAL A 4 16.92 -0.85 -10.66
C VAL A 4 16.44 0.32 -9.80
N MET A 5 15.66 1.21 -10.42
CA MET A 5 15.06 2.38 -9.76
C MET A 5 14.14 2.00 -8.58
N ILE A 6 13.36 0.93 -8.72
CA ILE A 6 12.45 0.42 -7.67
C ILE A 6 13.23 -0.15 -6.47
N ASN A 7 14.44 -0.65 -6.68
CA ASN A 7 15.25 -1.25 -5.62
C ASN A 7 16.08 -0.22 -4.83
N LEU A 8 16.17 1.02 -5.31
CA LEU A 8 16.98 2.07 -4.70
C LEU A 8 16.60 2.39 -3.23
N PRO A 9 15.31 2.37 -2.82
CA PRO A 9 14.90 2.46 -1.42
C PRO A 9 15.50 1.39 -0.48
N PHE A 10 15.76 0.18 -0.97
CA PHE A 10 16.41 -0.87 -0.16
C PHE A 10 17.88 -0.58 0.08
N PHE A 11 18.55 0.01 -0.91
CA PHE A 11 19.93 0.43 -0.77
C PHE A 11 20.06 1.58 0.25
N THR A 12 19.20 2.60 0.15
CA THR A 12 19.19 3.70 1.13
C THR A 12 18.82 3.22 2.54
N HIS A 13 17.90 2.27 2.66
CA HIS A 13 17.56 1.63 3.93
C HIS A 13 18.78 0.90 4.54
N GLY A 14 19.57 0.20 3.72
CA GLY A 14 20.80 -0.43 4.18
C GLY A 14 21.81 0.58 4.74
N ILE A 15 21.98 1.72 4.08
CA ILE A 15 22.85 2.81 4.58
C ILE A 15 22.30 3.39 5.89
N GLU A 16 21.01 3.66 5.96
CA GLU A 16 20.33 4.21 7.15
C GLU A 16 20.51 3.29 8.37
N THR A 17 20.23 1.99 8.19
CA THR A 17 20.36 0.99 9.27
C THR A 17 21.80 0.88 9.75
N THR A 18 22.78 0.92 8.83
CA THR A 18 24.20 0.89 9.20
C THR A 18 24.57 2.04 10.15
N ARG A 19 24.02 3.22 9.91
CA ARG A 19 24.24 4.39 10.77
C ARG A 19 23.61 4.20 12.14
N LEU A 20 22.38 3.71 12.20
CA LEU A 20 21.69 3.41 13.47
C LEU A 20 22.46 2.34 14.26
N THR A 21 22.95 1.28 13.61
CA THR A 21 23.79 0.27 14.27
C THR A 21 25.10 0.86 14.78
N SER A 22 25.72 1.80 14.04
CA SER A 22 26.93 2.47 14.53
C SER A 22 26.65 3.37 15.73
N SER A 23 25.50 4.06 15.79
CA SER A 23 25.15 4.90 16.94
C SER A 23 24.87 4.06 18.19
N ILE A 24 24.22 2.89 18.02
CA ILE A 24 24.03 1.89 19.07
C ILE A 24 25.37 1.42 19.67
N HIS A 25 26.40 1.21 18.84
CA HIS A 25 27.72 0.78 19.34
C HIS A 25 28.54 1.90 19.96
N SER A 26 28.37 3.16 19.53
CA SER A 26 29.05 4.32 20.12
C SER A 26 28.38 4.84 21.38
N GLY A 27 27.10 4.53 21.58
CA GLY A 27 26.37 4.83 22.80
C GLY A 27 26.94 4.01 23.94
N HIS A 28 27.71 4.67 24.80
CA HIS A 28 28.31 4.16 26.03
C HIS A 28 27.41 3.10 26.70
N PHE A 29 27.71 1.82 26.48
CA PHE A 29 27.15 0.74 27.27
C PHE A 29 27.43 1.09 28.73
N VAL A 30 26.42 1.07 29.59
CA VAL A 30 26.58 1.25 31.04
C VAL A 30 26.89 2.69 31.49
N ASN A 31 25.88 3.57 31.45
CA ASN A 31 25.67 4.40 32.64
C ASN A 31 24.50 3.76 33.40
N GLY A 32 24.73 3.35 34.66
CA GLY A 32 24.00 2.27 35.36
C GLY A 32 22.48 2.39 35.50
N ASN A 33 21.87 3.51 35.09
CA ASN A 33 20.44 3.78 35.25
C ASN A 33 19.68 4.07 33.94
N GLY A 34 20.30 3.95 32.76
CA GLY A 34 19.68 4.34 31.48
C GLY A 34 19.86 3.28 30.39
N THR A 35 18.90 2.38 30.23
CA THR A 35 18.90 1.40 29.14
C THR A 35 18.63 2.09 27.79
N THR A 36 19.43 1.80 26.77
CA THR A 36 19.27 2.35 25.43
C THR A 36 18.17 1.59 24.68
N TRP A 37 16.94 2.12 24.70
CA TRP A 37 15.76 1.57 24.01
C TRP A 37 15.78 1.77 22.48
N THR A 38 16.93 2.11 21.88
CA THR A 38 17.03 2.47 20.47
C THR A 38 16.80 1.28 19.54
N THR A 39 17.29 0.08 19.88
CA THR A 39 17.06 -1.13 19.06
C THR A 39 15.61 -1.60 19.17
N THR A 40 15.06 -1.61 20.38
CA THR A 40 13.68 -2.02 20.64
C THR A 40 12.68 -1.06 20.02
N SER A 41 12.99 0.24 19.96
CA SER A 41 12.13 1.24 19.33
C SER A 41 12.05 1.11 17.81
N VAL A 42 13.15 0.74 17.12
CA VAL A 42 13.13 0.40 15.68
C VAL A 42 12.21 -0.78 15.41
N ILE A 43 12.35 -1.87 16.18
CA ILE A 43 11.55 -3.09 16.01
C ILE A 43 10.07 -2.81 16.30
N ALA A 44 9.78 -2.04 17.36
CA ALA A 44 8.42 -1.63 17.69
C ALA A 44 7.80 -0.77 16.58
N GLY A 45 8.55 0.20 16.04
CA GLY A 45 8.14 1.03 14.91
C GLY A 45 7.81 0.21 13.67
N ALA A 46 8.68 -0.74 13.31
CA ALA A 46 8.48 -1.63 12.17
C ALA A 46 7.25 -2.55 12.34
N GLY A 47 7.07 -3.12 13.53
CA GLY A 47 5.94 -4.01 13.82
C GLY A 47 4.59 -3.32 13.73
N ILE A 48 4.48 -2.08 14.21
CA ILE A 48 3.25 -1.27 14.13
C ILE A 48 3.03 -0.76 12.71
N ALA A 49 4.09 -0.37 12.00
CA ALA A 49 3.99 0.19 10.66
C ALA A 49 3.52 -0.84 9.62
N ALA A 50 3.96 -2.09 9.71
CA ALA A 50 3.62 -3.13 8.74
C ALA A 50 2.11 -3.26 8.43
N PRO A 51 1.19 -3.43 9.41
CA PRO A 51 -0.25 -3.49 9.13
C PRO A 51 -0.82 -2.17 8.60
N ILE A 52 -0.31 -1.03 9.08
CA ILE A 52 -0.77 0.30 8.64
C ILE A 52 -0.43 0.51 7.16
N PHE A 53 0.80 0.21 6.75
CA PHE A 53 1.21 0.34 5.36
C PHE A 53 0.53 -0.66 4.43
N CYS A 54 0.27 -1.89 4.90
CA CYS A 54 -0.58 -2.83 4.15
C CYS A 54 -1.97 -2.26 3.88
N TYR A 55 -2.59 -1.63 4.88
CA TYR A 55 -3.89 -0.98 4.73
C TYR A 55 -3.84 0.21 3.75
N ILE A 56 -2.81 1.06 3.86
CA ILE A 56 -2.61 2.21 2.96
C ILE A 56 -2.40 1.74 1.51
N ALA A 57 -1.59 0.69 1.29
CA ALA A 57 -1.31 0.16 -0.04
C ALA A 57 -2.55 -0.47 -0.72
N ASP A 58 -3.41 -1.12 0.07
CA ASP A 58 -4.66 -1.69 -0.43
C ASP A 58 -5.71 -0.59 -0.75
N THR A 59 -5.72 0.53 0.00
CA THR A 59 -6.70 1.62 -0.17
C THR A 59 -6.29 2.69 -1.18
N TYR A 60 -5.10 3.26 -1.03
CA TYR A 60 -4.61 4.39 -1.83
C TYR A 60 -3.75 3.98 -3.04
N GLY A 61 -3.57 2.69 -3.26
CA GLY A 61 -2.69 2.17 -4.30
C GLY A 61 -1.28 1.92 -3.80
N ARG A 62 -0.50 1.19 -4.62
CA ARG A 62 0.80 0.68 -4.20
C ARG A 62 1.87 1.77 -4.33
N MET A 63 1.77 2.60 -5.38
CA MET A 63 2.69 3.73 -5.59
C MET A 63 2.61 4.74 -4.46
N SER A 64 1.39 5.11 -4.03
CA SER A 64 1.16 5.99 -2.88
C SER A 64 1.82 5.44 -1.60
N GLY A 65 1.76 4.13 -1.38
CA GLY A 65 2.45 3.47 -0.28
C GLY A 65 3.98 3.59 -0.37
N VAL A 66 4.57 3.30 -1.53
CA VAL A 66 6.02 3.42 -1.76
C VAL A 66 6.51 4.87 -1.60
N PHE A 67 5.71 5.83 -2.08
CA PHE A 67 5.98 7.26 -1.91
C PHE A 67 5.96 7.67 -0.43
N LEU A 68 4.95 7.25 0.34
CA LEU A 68 4.84 7.55 1.77
C LEU A 68 6.02 6.94 2.57
N VAL A 69 6.42 5.71 2.26
CA VAL A 69 7.60 5.06 2.85
C VAL A 69 8.86 5.90 2.62
N SER A 70 9.04 6.39 1.39
CA SER A 70 10.21 7.18 1.00
C SER A 70 10.18 8.59 1.59
N MET A 71 9.00 9.19 1.77
CA MET A 71 8.83 10.43 2.55
C MET A 71 9.32 10.25 3.98
N ILE A 72 8.86 9.20 4.67
CA ILE A 72 9.25 8.94 6.06
C ILE A 72 10.74 8.63 6.17
N GLN A 73 11.30 7.90 5.18
CA GLN A 73 12.73 7.64 5.07
C GLN A 73 13.54 8.94 4.88
N GLY A 74 13.08 9.86 4.03
CA GLY A 74 13.70 11.17 3.88
C GLY A 74 13.66 11.98 5.19
N ILE A 75 12.54 11.93 5.90
CA ILE A 75 12.35 12.64 7.17
C ILE A 75 13.25 12.08 8.28
N SER A 76 13.49 10.76 8.35
CA SER A 76 14.42 10.19 9.34
C SER A 76 15.87 10.62 9.10
N LEU A 77 16.21 11.05 7.88
CA LEU A 77 17.58 11.36 7.46
C LEU A 77 17.96 12.84 7.66
N ILE A 78 16.99 13.77 7.54
CA ILE A 78 17.22 15.23 7.61
C ILE A 78 17.70 15.71 8.99
N PRO A 79 17.04 15.37 10.12
CA PRO A 79 17.43 15.88 11.44
C PRO A 79 18.84 15.48 11.83
N HIS A 80 19.33 14.37 11.30
CA HIS A 80 20.68 13.90 11.58
C HIS A 80 21.78 14.79 10.99
N PHE A 81 21.46 15.68 10.04
CA PHE A 81 22.39 16.70 9.57
C PHE A 81 22.39 17.96 10.45
N LEU A 82 21.26 18.24 11.13
CA LEU A 82 20.99 19.53 11.79
C LEU A 82 21.14 19.50 13.31
N LEU A 83 21.30 18.32 13.94
CA LEU A 83 21.24 18.23 15.39
C LEU A 83 22.54 18.65 16.07
N ASN A 84 22.45 19.85 16.63
CA ASN A 84 23.38 20.47 17.56
C ASN A 84 23.37 19.77 18.94
N LYS A 85 24.51 19.80 19.64
CA LYS A 85 24.93 18.91 20.76
C LYS A 85 24.04 18.90 22.03
N ARG A 86 22.94 19.65 22.11
CA ARG A 86 22.24 19.91 23.38
C ARG A 86 21.06 18.98 23.71
N ASN A 87 20.41 18.35 22.71
CA ASN A 87 19.24 17.47 22.90
C ASN A 87 19.36 16.13 22.12
N ILE A 88 20.53 15.49 22.19
CA ILE A 88 20.87 14.35 21.32
C ILE A 88 19.95 13.13 21.56
N TYR A 89 19.65 12.82 22.82
CA TYR A 89 19.01 11.54 23.18
C TYR A 89 17.56 11.40 22.68
N TYR A 90 16.68 12.37 22.96
CA TYR A 90 15.26 12.28 22.59
C TYR A 90 15.07 12.24 21.08
N VAL A 91 15.85 13.06 20.37
CA VAL A 91 15.72 13.14 18.92
C VAL A 91 16.23 11.85 18.28
N GLU A 92 17.33 11.27 18.78
CA GLU A 92 17.81 9.98 18.31
C GLU A 92 16.78 8.86 18.46
N ILE A 93 16.06 8.78 19.59
CA ILE A 93 14.98 7.78 19.76
C ILE A 93 13.86 7.99 18.75
N ILE A 94 13.43 9.23 18.52
CA ILE A 94 12.38 9.54 17.53
C ILE A 94 12.84 9.14 16.13
N LEU A 95 14.11 9.39 15.76
CA LEU A 95 14.67 8.97 14.49
C LEU A 95 14.68 7.43 14.34
N HIS A 96 15.03 6.69 15.41
CA HIS A 96 14.99 5.24 15.40
C HIS A 96 13.56 4.69 15.19
N ILE A 97 12.56 5.30 15.82
CA ILE A 97 11.15 4.94 15.61
C ILE A 97 10.75 5.21 14.15
N LEU A 98 11.08 6.40 13.61
CA LEU A 98 10.76 6.76 12.23
C LEU A 98 11.45 5.85 11.20
N ALA A 99 12.73 5.53 11.42
CA ALA A 99 13.47 4.58 10.61
C ALA A 99 12.84 3.19 10.65
N GLY A 100 12.42 2.73 11.84
CA GLY A 100 11.66 1.50 12.02
C GLY A 100 10.34 1.50 11.24
N ILE A 101 9.58 2.59 11.32
CA ILE A 101 8.31 2.76 10.59
C ILE A 101 8.55 2.69 9.08
N SER A 102 9.56 3.41 8.56
CA SER A 102 9.92 3.36 7.14
C SER A 102 10.33 1.94 6.72
N SER A 103 11.18 1.28 7.51
CA SER A 103 11.63 -0.09 7.26
C SER A 103 10.45 -1.08 7.18
N GLY A 104 9.52 -1.01 8.13
CA GLY A 104 8.32 -1.86 8.13
C GLY A 104 7.44 -1.63 6.90
N GLY A 105 7.27 -0.38 6.48
CA GLY A 105 6.57 -0.06 5.24
C GLY A 105 7.31 -0.53 3.98
N LEU A 106 8.64 -0.41 3.96
CA LEU A 106 9.48 -0.82 2.84
C LEU A 106 9.41 -2.33 2.58
N PHE A 107 9.56 -3.14 3.63
CA PHE A 107 9.50 -4.61 3.53
C PHE A 107 8.09 -5.16 3.29
N THR A 108 7.03 -4.36 3.49
CA THR A 108 5.65 -4.76 3.21
C THR A 108 5.20 -4.33 1.81
N VAL A 109 5.29 -3.04 1.49
CA VAL A 109 4.71 -2.48 0.26
C VAL A 109 5.56 -2.80 -0.97
N LEU A 110 6.89 -2.75 -0.85
CA LEU A 110 7.76 -2.85 -2.03
C LEU A 110 7.80 -4.25 -2.66
N PRO A 111 7.86 -5.37 -1.89
CA PRO A 111 7.73 -6.71 -2.47
C PRO A 111 6.37 -6.94 -3.15
N ILE A 112 5.29 -6.38 -2.60
CA ILE A 112 3.94 -6.44 -3.21
C ILE A 112 3.97 -5.70 -4.55
N TYR A 113 4.50 -4.49 -4.59
CA TYR A 113 4.63 -3.68 -5.81
C TYR A 113 5.47 -4.41 -6.87
N LEU A 114 6.65 -4.92 -6.51
CA LEU A 114 7.53 -5.64 -7.43
C LEU A 114 6.87 -6.90 -8.01
N ARG A 115 6.11 -7.63 -7.20
CA ARG A 115 5.39 -8.83 -7.65
C ARG A 115 4.31 -8.51 -8.69
N GLU A 116 3.71 -7.34 -8.61
CA GLU A 116 2.68 -6.87 -9.54
C GLU A 116 3.27 -6.32 -10.84
N VAL A 117 4.42 -5.63 -10.77
CA VAL A 117 5.03 -4.97 -11.94
C VAL A 117 5.94 -5.90 -12.74
N THR A 118 6.65 -6.82 -12.09
CA THR A 118 7.64 -7.66 -12.77
C THR A 118 7.05 -8.99 -13.23
N THR A 119 7.38 -9.37 -14.46
CA THR A 119 7.10 -10.71 -14.99
C THR A 119 8.08 -11.75 -14.41
N ILE A 120 9.35 -11.36 -14.21
CA ILE A 120 10.44 -12.22 -13.71
C ILE A 120 10.53 -12.17 -12.18
N ARG A 121 9.50 -12.70 -11.51
CA ARG A 121 9.37 -12.63 -10.04
C ARG A 121 10.53 -13.29 -9.29
N GLY A 122 11.14 -14.33 -9.86
CA GLY A 122 12.21 -15.10 -9.22
C GLY A 122 13.50 -14.29 -9.00
N PHE A 123 13.77 -13.29 -9.82
CA PHE A 123 14.95 -12.43 -9.70
C PHE A 123 14.69 -11.16 -8.89
N ALA A 124 13.43 -10.72 -8.81
CA ALA A 124 13.06 -9.47 -8.17
C ALA A 124 13.35 -9.43 -6.67
N VAL A 125 12.95 -10.47 -5.95
CA VAL A 125 13.05 -10.52 -4.48
C VAL A 125 14.50 -10.67 -3.99
N PRO A 126 15.34 -11.55 -4.58
CA PRO A 126 16.75 -11.63 -4.19
C PRO A 126 17.51 -10.33 -4.41
N LEU A 127 17.17 -9.54 -5.44
CA LEU A 127 17.84 -8.26 -5.67
C LEU A 127 17.61 -7.28 -4.51
N LEU A 128 16.45 -7.32 -3.83
CA LEU A 128 16.18 -6.51 -2.64
C LEU A 128 17.21 -6.79 -1.54
N VAL A 129 17.51 -8.06 -1.33
CA VAL A 129 18.49 -8.50 -0.33
C VAL A 129 19.88 -8.04 -0.73
N VAL A 130 20.28 -8.25 -1.99
CA VAL A 130 21.60 -7.81 -2.51
C VAL A 130 21.78 -6.30 -2.36
N MET A 131 20.76 -5.50 -2.68
CA MET A 131 20.82 -4.04 -2.55
C MET A 131 20.88 -3.60 -1.09
N THR A 132 20.15 -4.27 -0.19
CA THR A 132 20.23 -3.99 1.25
C THR A 132 21.63 -4.32 1.79
N THR A 133 22.21 -5.46 1.41
CA THR A 133 23.58 -5.84 1.75
C THR A 133 24.59 -4.85 1.19
N GLY A 134 24.40 -4.37 -0.05
CA GLY A 134 25.22 -3.31 -0.64
C GLY A 134 25.18 -2.02 0.19
N GLY A 135 24.02 -1.64 0.70
CA GLY A 135 23.87 -0.53 1.65
C GLY A 135 24.63 -0.77 2.96
N TYR A 136 24.64 -2.01 3.48
CA TYR A 136 25.42 -2.36 4.68
C TYR A 136 26.93 -2.25 4.48
N LEU A 137 27.43 -2.53 3.26
CA LEU A 137 28.85 -2.38 2.94
C LEU A 137 29.33 -0.92 2.98
N MET A 138 28.41 0.06 2.94
CA MET A 138 28.77 1.48 3.16
C MET A 138 29.29 1.76 4.56
N LYS A 139 29.24 0.79 5.49
CA LYS A 139 29.96 0.84 6.77
C LYS A 139 31.47 1.08 6.60
N MET A 140 32.05 0.68 5.47
CA MET A 140 33.49 0.84 5.20
C MET A 140 33.89 2.25 4.77
N VAL A 141 32.92 3.09 4.34
CA VAL A 141 33.18 4.47 3.92
C VAL A 141 33.28 5.39 5.14
N ALA A 142 34.16 6.38 5.10
CA ALA A 142 34.31 7.40 6.15
C ALA A 142 32.95 8.02 6.54
N VAL A 143 32.77 8.29 7.84
CA VAL A 143 31.47 8.72 8.41
C VAL A 143 30.96 9.99 7.74
N GLU A 144 31.82 10.98 7.50
CA GLU A 144 31.45 12.26 6.89
C GLU A 144 30.96 12.10 5.45
N VAL A 145 31.75 11.42 4.61
CA VAL A 145 31.41 11.16 3.19
C VAL A 145 30.11 10.36 3.08
N ARG A 146 29.89 9.41 4.00
CA ARG A 146 28.67 8.59 4.04
C ARG A 146 27.41 9.43 4.15
N LEU A 147 27.44 10.55 4.89
CA LEU A 147 26.26 11.40 5.06
C LEU A 147 25.85 12.11 3.78
N TYR A 148 26.83 12.67 3.06
CA TYR A 148 26.59 13.33 1.78
C TYR A 148 26.11 12.33 0.74
N VAL A 149 26.70 11.13 0.68
CA VAL A 149 26.28 10.06 -0.23
C VAL A 149 24.84 9.62 0.08
N MET A 150 24.51 9.46 1.36
CA MET A 150 23.17 9.08 1.80
C MET A 150 22.13 10.13 1.38
N LEU A 151 22.40 11.42 1.60
CA LEU A 151 21.52 12.52 1.19
C LEU A 151 21.33 12.55 -0.33
N ALA A 152 22.42 12.42 -1.10
CA ALA A 152 22.35 12.38 -2.56
C ALA A 152 21.50 11.21 -3.05
N MET A 153 21.67 10.03 -2.45
CA MET A 153 20.89 8.84 -2.80
C MET A 153 19.39 8.99 -2.49
N VAL A 154 19.04 9.66 -1.39
CA VAL A 154 17.63 9.97 -1.06
C VAL A 154 17.01 10.93 -2.07
N MET A 155 17.74 11.95 -2.50
CA MET A 155 17.24 12.86 -3.55
C MET A 155 17.00 12.12 -4.86
N VAL A 156 17.92 11.23 -5.25
CA VAL A 156 17.75 10.34 -6.41
C VAL A 156 16.57 9.39 -6.21
N GLN A 157 16.36 8.88 -5.00
CA GLN A 157 15.21 8.03 -4.66
C GLN A 157 13.88 8.76 -4.87
N PHE A 158 13.75 9.99 -4.37
CA PHE A 158 12.54 10.79 -4.57
C PHE A 158 12.28 11.03 -6.05
N LEU A 159 13.30 11.43 -6.80
CA LEU A 159 13.18 11.66 -8.25
C LEU A 159 12.80 10.38 -9.00
N SER A 160 13.39 9.24 -8.62
CA SER A 160 13.11 7.92 -9.18
C SER A 160 11.65 7.51 -8.98
N ILE A 161 11.06 7.81 -7.82
CA ILE A 161 9.66 7.48 -7.52
C ILE A 161 8.69 8.36 -8.32
N LEU A 162 9.04 9.62 -8.57
CA LEU A 162 8.22 10.49 -9.43
C LEU A 162 8.12 9.98 -10.87
N MET A 163 9.14 9.24 -11.33
CA MET A 163 9.18 8.64 -12.67
C MET A 163 8.51 7.25 -12.73
N MET A 164 8.08 6.67 -11.61
CA MET A 164 7.40 5.39 -11.60
C MET A 164 5.96 5.50 -12.10
N VAL A 165 5.49 4.44 -12.76
CA VAL A 165 4.11 4.31 -13.21
C VAL A 165 3.33 3.46 -12.20
N GLU A 166 2.07 3.80 -12.00
CA GLU A 166 1.14 3.06 -11.14
C GLU A 166 0.99 1.60 -11.59
N SER A 167 0.71 0.70 -10.63
CA SER A 167 0.54 -0.73 -10.93
C SER A 167 -0.66 -0.97 -11.87
N PRO A 168 -0.52 -1.79 -12.94
CA PRO A 168 -1.62 -2.06 -13.87
C PRO A 168 -2.78 -2.79 -13.18
N SER A 169 -2.50 -3.57 -12.13
CA SER A 169 -3.53 -4.27 -11.36
C SER A 169 -4.40 -3.29 -10.58
N TYR A 170 -3.80 -2.22 -10.05
CA TYR A 170 -4.54 -1.15 -9.40
C TYR A 170 -5.44 -0.40 -10.38
N LEU A 171 -4.95 -0.10 -11.59
CA LEU A 171 -5.74 0.55 -12.64
C LEU A 171 -6.96 -0.28 -13.06
N VAL A 172 -6.80 -1.60 -13.17
CA VAL A 172 -7.92 -2.52 -13.47
C VAL A 172 -8.94 -2.55 -12.33
N MET A 173 -8.46 -2.52 -11.08
CA MET A 173 -9.33 -2.46 -9.91
C MET A 173 -10.14 -1.16 -9.89
N MET A 174 -9.49 -0.02 -10.10
CA MET A 174 -10.14 1.30 -10.13
C MET A 174 -11.19 1.40 -11.25
N ARG A 175 -10.90 0.90 -12.45
CA ARG A 175 -11.88 0.89 -13.55
C ARG A 175 -13.17 0.13 -13.19
N LYS A 176 -13.07 -0.95 -12.41
CA LYS A 176 -14.27 -1.68 -11.93
C LYS A 176 -15.08 -0.86 -10.93
N TYR A 177 -14.44 -0.06 -10.09
CA TYR A 177 -15.12 0.86 -9.17
C TYR A 177 -15.87 1.96 -9.92
N GLU A 178 -15.23 2.57 -10.93
CA GLU A 178 -15.89 3.58 -11.76
C GLU A 178 -17.11 3.03 -12.50
N TYR A 179 -17.03 1.80 -13.02
CA TYR A 179 -18.15 1.17 -13.69
C TYR A 179 -19.33 0.93 -12.73
N LYS A 180 -19.05 0.46 -11.50
CA LYS A 180 -20.08 0.29 -10.47
C LYS A 180 -20.69 1.64 -10.10
N LEU A 181 -19.87 2.66 -9.89
CA LEU A 181 -20.33 4.00 -9.52
C LEU A 181 -21.22 4.61 -10.61
N LYS A 182 -20.82 4.53 -11.88
CA LYS A 182 -21.65 4.96 -13.02
C LYS A 182 -22.98 4.21 -13.06
N LYS A 183 -22.98 2.89 -12.82
CA LYS A 183 -24.20 2.09 -12.77
C LYS A 183 -25.15 2.52 -11.65
N TYR A 184 -24.63 2.81 -10.46
CA TYR A 184 -25.45 3.34 -9.35
C TYR A 184 -26.03 4.71 -9.69
N HIS A 185 -25.24 5.61 -10.26
CA HIS A 185 -25.71 6.94 -10.67
C HIS A 185 -26.81 6.85 -11.72
N THR A 186 -26.67 5.98 -12.73
CA THR A 186 -27.72 5.74 -13.73
C THR A 186 -28.99 5.15 -13.11
N ASN A 187 -28.88 4.23 -12.15
CA ASN A 187 -30.03 3.67 -11.45
C ASN A 187 -30.78 4.73 -10.63
N ILE A 188 -30.06 5.62 -9.93
CA ILE A 188 -30.66 6.72 -9.17
C ILE A 188 -31.38 7.70 -10.10
N ILE A 189 -30.76 8.08 -11.23
CA ILE A 189 -31.42 8.95 -12.24
C ILE A 189 -32.69 8.31 -12.79
N ASN A 190 -32.67 7.00 -13.09
CA ASN A 190 -33.85 6.29 -13.58
C ASN A 190 -34.96 6.19 -12.52
N LEU A 191 -34.61 6.07 -11.24
CA LEU A 191 -35.57 6.08 -10.13
C LEU A 191 -36.20 7.46 -9.95
N MET A 192 -35.39 8.52 -9.94
CA MET A 192 -35.86 9.91 -9.88
C MET A 192 -36.81 10.24 -11.03
N ARG A 193 -36.50 9.79 -12.26
CA ARG A 193 -37.39 9.97 -13.41
C ARG A 193 -38.73 9.25 -13.24
N LYS A 194 -38.75 8.04 -12.66
CA LYS A 194 -39.99 7.31 -12.36
C LYS A 194 -40.86 8.03 -11.32
N LEU A 195 -40.24 8.59 -10.29
CA LEU A 195 -40.96 9.34 -9.25
C LEU A 195 -41.59 10.62 -9.81
N VAL A 196 -40.88 11.37 -10.66
CA VAL A 196 -41.42 12.59 -11.30
C VAL A 196 -42.61 12.27 -12.22
N CYS A 197 -42.60 11.13 -12.92
CA CYS A 197 -43.74 10.73 -13.76
C CYS A 197 -44.98 10.30 -12.96
N LEU A 198 -44.81 9.85 -11.70
CA LEU A 198 -45.92 9.45 -10.84
C LEU A 198 -46.74 10.66 -10.33
N ASP A 199 -46.10 11.82 -10.17
CA ASP A 199 -46.76 13.04 -9.67
C ASP A 199 -47.67 13.69 -10.74
N VAL A 200 -47.31 13.58 -12.03
CA VAL A 200 -48.06 14.16 -13.16
C VAL A 200 -49.34 13.38 -13.49
N SER A 201 -49.44 12.11 -13.07
CA SER A 201 -50.61 11.28 -13.35
C SER A 201 -51.65 11.25 -12.23
N LEU A 202 -51.55 12.10 -11.20
CA LEU A 202 -52.60 12.17 -10.18
C LEU A 202 -53.84 12.89 -10.77
N PRO A 203 -54.96 12.19 -10.99
CA PRO A 203 -56.14 12.81 -11.58
C PRO A 203 -56.74 13.83 -10.59
N HIS A 204 -56.74 15.10 -10.99
CA HIS A 204 -57.49 16.19 -10.36
C HIS A 204 -59.00 15.96 -10.49
N THR A 205 -59.56 14.99 -9.76
CA THR A 205 -61.01 14.84 -9.60
C THR A 205 -61.36 14.47 -8.16
N LEU A 206 -60.90 15.28 -7.19
CA LEU A 206 -61.55 15.34 -5.88
C LEU A 206 -62.73 16.32 -5.99
N LYS A 207 -63.90 15.78 -6.32
CA LYS A 207 -65.19 16.47 -6.22
C LYS A 207 -65.52 16.64 -4.73
N LEU A 208 -65.05 17.72 -4.12
CA LEU A 208 -65.50 18.15 -2.80
C LEU A 208 -66.95 18.61 -2.91
N LYS A 209 -67.85 17.90 -2.22
CA LYS A 209 -69.27 18.23 -2.14
C LYS A 209 -69.51 19.04 -0.86
N GLY A 210 -69.71 20.35 -1.03
CA GLY A 210 -70.47 21.17 -0.08
C GLY A 210 -69.73 22.37 0.52
N GLY A 211 -70.20 23.57 0.17
CA GLY A 211 -70.22 24.71 1.10
C GLY A 211 -69.05 25.70 1.05
N THR A 212 -69.16 26.69 0.17
CA THR A 212 -69.00 28.13 0.51
C THR A 212 -67.72 28.59 1.22
N GLU A 213 -66.71 28.99 0.45
CA GLU A 213 -66.20 30.38 0.34
C GLU A 213 -64.85 30.40 -0.37
N ARG A 214 -64.65 31.46 -1.17
CA ARG A 214 -63.55 31.67 -2.10
C ARG A 214 -62.25 31.99 -1.37
N ILE A 215 -61.20 31.19 -1.58
CA ILE A 215 -59.81 31.67 -1.53
C ILE A 215 -59.04 31.07 -2.71
N LEU A 216 -58.84 31.91 -3.73
CA LEU A 216 -58.15 31.57 -4.97
C LEU A 216 -56.64 31.80 -4.77
N MET A 217 -55.91 30.85 -4.18
CA MET A 217 -54.44 30.89 -4.17
C MET A 217 -53.90 30.39 -5.51
N LYS A 218 -53.59 31.32 -6.41
CA LYS A 218 -52.74 31.08 -7.58
C LYS A 218 -51.29 30.87 -7.11
N PHE A 219 -50.89 29.62 -6.93
CA PHE A 219 -49.46 29.28 -6.83
C PHE A 219 -48.87 29.20 -8.24
N GLY A 220 -48.45 30.36 -8.76
CA GLY A 220 -47.67 30.44 -9.99
C GLY A 220 -46.21 30.10 -9.70
N ILE A 221 -45.85 28.81 -9.75
CA ILE A 221 -44.44 28.42 -9.82
C ILE A 221 -43.99 28.62 -11.26
N ARG A 222 -43.47 29.83 -11.52
CA ARG A 222 -42.76 30.18 -12.75
C ARG A 222 -41.35 29.58 -12.68
N THR A 223 -41.23 28.29 -12.96
CA THR A 223 -39.92 27.65 -13.18
C THR A 223 -39.43 28.00 -14.58
N GLY A 224 -38.81 29.17 -14.68
CA GLY A 224 -38.01 29.57 -15.83
C GLY A 224 -36.70 28.80 -15.87
N TYR A 225 -36.72 27.66 -16.56
CA TYR A 225 -35.52 27.07 -17.14
C TYR A 225 -35.90 26.40 -18.47
N GLU A 226 -36.11 27.26 -19.46
CA GLU A 226 -35.85 26.97 -20.87
C GLU A 226 -34.36 26.63 -21.01
N LEU A 227 -34.00 25.38 -20.71
CA LEU A 227 -32.75 24.77 -21.17
C LEU A 227 -33.06 24.16 -22.53
N ILE A 228 -32.76 24.94 -23.56
CA ILE A 228 -32.70 24.54 -24.97
C ILE A 228 -31.79 23.31 -25.08
N TRP A 229 -32.39 22.12 -25.09
CA TRP A 229 -31.73 20.92 -25.59
C TRP A 229 -31.89 20.90 -27.10
N SER A 230 -30.93 21.51 -27.78
CA SER A 230 -30.78 21.38 -29.21
C SER A 230 -30.52 19.92 -29.56
N ARG A 231 -31.46 19.35 -30.32
CA ARG A 231 -31.49 17.98 -30.81
C ARG A 231 -30.36 17.78 -31.83
N GLN A 232 -29.17 17.34 -31.42
CA GLN A 232 -28.19 16.81 -32.37
C GLN A 232 -28.56 15.38 -32.79
N LYS A 233 -28.76 15.25 -34.10
CA LYS A 233 -29.01 14.03 -34.86
C LYS A 233 -27.82 13.05 -34.74
N THR A 234 -28.17 11.80 -34.44
CA THR A 234 -27.65 10.53 -35.00
C THR A 234 -26.15 10.41 -35.28
N VAL A 235 -25.44 9.71 -34.40
CA VAL A 235 -24.30 8.85 -34.78
C VAL A 235 -24.72 7.40 -34.53
N GLY A 236 -24.47 6.56 -35.53
CA GLY A 236 -25.14 5.27 -35.77
C GLY A 236 -24.88 4.14 -34.76
N PRO A 237 -25.49 2.96 -35.02
CA PRO A 237 -25.47 1.83 -34.12
C PRO A 237 -24.09 1.15 -34.09
N ILE A 238 -23.46 1.14 -32.92
CA ILE A 238 -22.35 0.23 -32.61
C ILE A 238 -22.97 -1.11 -32.17
N PRO A 239 -22.60 -2.25 -32.78
CA PRO A 239 -23.17 -3.55 -32.42
C PRO A 239 -22.75 -3.92 -30.99
N ARG A 240 -23.75 -4.12 -30.11
CA ARG A 240 -23.56 -4.76 -28.81
C ARG A 240 -23.73 -6.25 -29.01
N GLU A 241 -22.61 -6.97 -29.06
CA GLU A 241 -22.63 -8.40 -28.82
C GLU A 241 -23.08 -8.68 -27.38
N GLY A 242 -23.99 -9.65 -27.27
CA GLY A 242 -24.71 -9.96 -26.05
C GLY A 242 -23.82 -10.61 -25.01
N LEU A 243 -23.75 -10.01 -23.82
CA LEU A 243 -23.50 -10.74 -22.59
C LEU A 243 -24.82 -10.89 -21.83
N LYS A 244 -25.49 -12.01 -22.11
CA LYS A 244 -26.54 -12.57 -21.27
C LYS A 244 -25.91 -13.03 -19.94
N GLY A 245 -26.59 -12.68 -18.85
CA GLY A 245 -26.73 -13.60 -17.72
C GLY A 245 -25.83 -13.36 -16.51
N LYS A 246 -26.40 -12.69 -15.50
CA LYS A 246 -26.97 -13.29 -14.28
C LYS A 246 -26.89 -12.24 -13.16
N VAL A 247 -28.05 -11.64 -12.89
CA VAL A 247 -28.28 -10.80 -11.72
C VAL A 247 -28.45 -11.74 -10.53
N TYR A 248 -27.41 -11.89 -9.72
CA TYR A 248 -27.58 -12.34 -8.34
C TYR A 248 -27.80 -11.11 -7.47
N GLY A 249 -29.06 -10.89 -7.11
CA GLY A 249 -29.40 -10.10 -5.94
C GLY A 249 -28.95 -10.87 -4.70
N LYS A 250 -28.12 -10.23 -3.89
CA LYS A 250 -27.96 -10.56 -2.48
C LYS A 250 -27.65 -9.26 -1.75
N GLU A 251 -28.69 -8.70 -1.14
CA GLU A 251 -28.55 -7.91 0.08
C GLU A 251 -27.67 -8.68 1.05
N ILE A 252 -26.70 -8.02 1.70
CA ILE A 252 -26.15 -8.35 3.03
C ILE A 252 -24.93 -7.47 3.37
N PHE A 253 -25.04 -6.82 4.53
CA PHE A 253 -24.01 -6.47 5.51
C PHE A 253 -23.28 -5.12 5.42
N GLY A 254 -23.80 -4.20 6.22
CA GLY A 254 -22.97 -3.31 7.03
C GLY A 254 -22.20 -4.07 8.13
N ASN A 255 -21.02 -3.54 8.43
CA ASN A 255 -20.29 -3.62 9.70
C ASN A 255 -19.55 -4.89 10.19
N ILE A 256 -19.39 -5.98 9.42
CA ILE A 256 -18.58 -7.15 9.90
C ILE A 256 -17.47 -7.62 8.92
N THR A 257 -17.24 -6.93 7.80
CA THR A 257 -16.27 -7.39 6.77
C THR A 257 -14.83 -6.88 6.94
N LEU A 258 -14.42 -6.49 8.15
CA LEU A 258 -13.01 -6.15 8.42
C LEU A 258 -12.22 -7.33 9.04
N ARG A 259 -12.91 -8.29 9.70
CA ARG A 259 -12.27 -9.51 10.21
C ARG A 259 -12.04 -10.58 9.14
N VAL A 260 -12.86 -10.65 8.09
CA VAL A 260 -12.80 -11.75 7.11
C VAL A 260 -11.76 -11.49 6.01
N LEU A 261 -11.51 -10.23 5.61
CA LEU A 261 -10.46 -9.91 4.63
C LEU A 261 -9.04 -10.11 5.21
N PHE A 262 -8.84 -9.83 6.50
CA PHE A 262 -7.61 -10.25 7.20
C PHE A 262 -7.49 -11.77 7.26
N HIS A 263 -8.59 -12.49 7.52
CA HIS A 263 -8.56 -13.95 7.57
C HIS A 263 -8.34 -14.61 6.20
N GLN A 264 -8.78 -14.00 5.10
CA GLN A 264 -8.67 -14.60 3.76
C GLN A 264 -7.30 -14.39 3.10
N LYS A 265 -6.65 -13.21 3.28
CA LYS A 265 -5.22 -13.06 2.91
C LYS A 265 -4.29 -13.82 3.87
N CYS A 266 -4.65 -13.97 5.15
CA CYS A 266 -3.93 -14.89 6.06
C CYS A 266 -4.17 -16.38 5.73
N ALA A 267 -5.32 -16.76 5.16
CA ALA A 267 -5.59 -18.15 4.75
C ALA A 267 -4.79 -18.57 3.50
N MET A 268 -4.55 -17.67 2.54
CA MET A 268 -3.65 -17.95 1.41
C MET A 268 -2.16 -18.04 1.83
N LEU A 269 -1.78 -17.48 2.99
CA LEU A 269 -0.46 -17.70 3.61
C LEU A 269 -0.43 -18.97 4.48
N ARG A 270 -1.59 -19.53 4.84
CA ARG A 270 -1.68 -20.74 5.68
C ARG A 270 -1.75 -22.04 4.87
N TRP A 271 -2.08 -21.99 3.59
CA TRP A 271 -2.26 -23.19 2.74
C TRP A 271 -0.98 -23.89 2.27
N ARG A 272 0.20 -23.40 2.69
CA ARG A 272 1.49 -24.11 2.53
C ARG A 272 2.44 -23.94 3.72
N GLY A 273 1.95 -23.79 4.95
CA GLY A 273 2.80 -23.89 6.15
C GLY A 273 3.99 -22.91 6.28
N CYS A 274 4.16 -21.95 5.37
CA CYS A 274 5.20 -20.93 5.43
C CYS A 274 4.59 -19.66 6.03
N VAL A 275 4.69 -19.52 7.35
CA VAL A 275 4.61 -18.22 7.99
C VAL A 275 5.69 -17.36 7.33
N TRP A 276 5.29 -16.36 6.55
CA TRP A 276 6.18 -15.26 6.16
C TRP A 276 6.44 -14.42 7.41
N LEU A 277 7.19 -14.98 8.35
CA LEU A 277 8.16 -14.20 9.07
C LEU A 277 9.19 -13.83 8.00
N PRO A 278 9.49 -12.54 7.79
CA PRO A 278 10.79 -12.18 7.23
C PRO A 278 11.83 -13.05 7.98
N PRO A 279 12.86 -13.59 7.32
CA PRO A 279 13.97 -14.17 8.06
C PRO A 279 14.50 -13.06 8.96
N ILE A 280 14.03 -13.03 10.21
CA ILE A 280 14.66 -12.35 11.31
C ILE A 280 15.91 -13.19 11.48
N ILE A 281 16.94 -12.82 10.72
CA ILE A 281 18.28 -13.32 10.94
C ILE A 281 18.61 -12.79 12.32
N PHE A 282 18.39 -13.64 13.32
CA PHE A 282 18.96 -13.49 14.64
C PHE A 282 20.48 -13.55 14.42
N ILE A 283 21.09 -12.41 14.10
CA ILE A 283 22.54 -12.23 14.17
C ILE A 283 22.85 -12.11 15.66
N GLY A 284 22.70 -13.22 16.38
CA GLY A 284 23.22 -13.40 17.71
C GLY A 284 24.69 -13.72 17.58
N THR A 285 25.57 -12.77 17.90
CA THR A 285 27.03 -12.93 17.94
C THR A 285 27.54 -13.82 19.08
N HIS A 286 26.74 -14.78 19.56
CA HIS A 286 27.11 -15.70 20.64
C HIS A 286 26.88 -17.18 20.29
N SER A 287 27.38 -17.64 19.16
CA SER A 287 27.48 -19.09 18.89
C SER A 287 28.66 -19.42 17.99
N LEU A 288 29.86 -19.20 18.52
CA LEU A 288 31.12 -19.76 18.02
C LEU A 288 31.69 -20.70 19.10
N ALA A 289 30.91 -21.71 19.49
CA ALA A 289 31.37 -22.78 20.38
C ALA A 289 30.62 -24.12 20.23
N LEU A 290 29.74 -24.28 19.22
CA LEU A 290 29.05 -25.55 18.98
C LEU A 290 29.21 -25.99 17.52
N MET A 291 30.48 -26.05 17.12
CA MET A 291 30.94 -26.74 15.93
C MET A 291 31.14 -28.21 16.29
N GLY A 292 30.15 -29.03 15.96
CA GLY A 292 30.23 -30.49 16.10
C GLY A 292 28.85 -31.09 16.21
N THR A 293 28.47 -31.90 15.21
CA THR A 293 27.28 -32.77 15.16
C THR A 293 25.94 -32.16 14.69
N ALA A 294 25.84 -31.78 13.40
CA ALA A 294 24.54 -31.80 12.69
C ALA A 294 24.67 -31.76 11.15
N SER A 295 25.53 -32.60 10.56
CA SER A 295 25.68 -32.76 9.09
C SER A 295 24.62 -33.70 8.48
N ALA A 296 23.33 -33.48 8.75
CA ALA A 296 22.26 -34.33 8.19
C ALA A 296 21.02 -33.60 7.65
N LYS A 297 20.97 -32.26 7.66
CA LYS A 297 19.78 -31.51 7.18
C LYS A 297 19.96 -30.73 5.87
N LEU A 298 21.14 -30.77 5.26
CA LEU A 298 21.41 -30.05 4.00
C LEU A 298 21.04 -30.82 2.72
N CYS A 299 20.64 -32.10 2.81
CA CYS A 299 20.18 -32.86 1.64
C CYS A 299 18.70 -32.62 1.26
N PHE A 300 17.91 -31.90 2.07
CA PHE A 300 16.47 -31.78 1.80
C PHE A 300 16.09 -30.65 0.84
N LEU A 301 16.98 -29.69 0.55
CA LEU A 301 16.68 -28.57 -0.36
C LEU A 301 17.18 -28.78 -1.80
N GLN A 302 17.93 -29.84 -2.08
CA GLN A 302 18.43 -30.14 -3.43
C GLN A 302 17.57 -31.17 -4.21
N GLY A 303 16.57 -31.77 -3.56
CA GLY A 303 15.63 -32.71 -4.19
C GLY A 303 14.40 -32.07 -4.86
N GLU A 304 14.04 -30.84 -4.49
CA GLU A 304 12.78 -30.19 -4.92
C GLU A 304 12.92 -29.29 -6.17
N MET A 305 14.02 -29.41 -6.92
CA MET A 305 14.18 -28.73 -8.22
C MET A 305 14.02 -29.65 -9.44
N ARG A 306 13.81 -30.97 -9.25
CA ARG A 306 13.66 -31.92 -10.38
C ARG A 306 12.21 -32.33 -10.71
N ALA A 307 11.21 -31.93 -9.91
CA ALA A 307 9.82 -32.35 -10.14
C ALA A 307 8.99 -31.40 -11.04
N MET A 308 9.50 -30.20 -11.40
CA MET A 308 8.73 -29.20 -12.16
C MET A 308 8.84 -29.29 -13.69
N ASN A 309 9.67 -30.18 -14.25
CA ASN A 309 9.85 -30.29 -15.71
C ASN A 309 9.00 -31.38 -16.40
N LEU A 310 8.12 -32.09 -15.69
CA LEU A 310 7.35 -33.21 -16.27
C LEU A 310 5.84 -32.96 -16.47
N CYS A 311 5.31 -31.79 -16.08
CA CYS A 311 3.86 -31.50 -16.22
C CYS A 311 3.49 -30.61 -17.42
N TYR A 312 4.42 -30.35 -18.36
CA TYR A 312 4.14 -29.55 -19.56
C TYR A 312 4.15 -30.35 -20.87
N LEU A 313 4.13 -31.68 -20.80
CA LEU A 313 4.23 -32.55 -21.98
C LEU A 313 3.24 -33.73 -21.97
N SER A 314 2.05 -33.55 -21.37
CA SER A 314 0.90 -34.44 -21.57
C SER A 314 -0.40 -33.67 -21.64
#